data_AF-A0AAD7TWG3-F1
#
_entry.id   AF-A0AAD7TWG3-F1
#
_cell.length_a   1.000
_cell.length_b   1.000
_cell.length_c   1.000
_cell.angle_alpha   90.00
_cell.angle_beta   90.00
_cell.angle_gamma   90.00
#
_symmetry.space_group_name_H-M   'P 1'
#
loop_
_entity.id
_entity.type
_entity.pdbx_description
1 polymer ?
#
loop_
_entity_poly.entity_id
_entity_poly.type
_entity_poly.pdbx_seq_one_letter_code
_entity_poly.pdbx_strand_id
1 'polypeptide(L)'
;MFATAALTALALAVSQVAAHGGVLEYQINGEWYEGFKAYNTPVGQSSIQREWDTYNPITDPTDSFLACNNNGASLGSGQQSATVPAGSKVIAYWNQWPHSIGPVMVYMANCNGDCTTATPSSLNWFKIDQAGLLSGSVADGQWAQGELIANNNTWTTTIPASLKPGNYFLRHELLAIHTPNQPQFYPECAQLIITGSGSAEPSGSYLVKFPGAYSMSDPGVNINVYSETTVYNYTIPGPAVWQG
;
A
#
# COMPACT_ATOMS: atom_id res chain seq x y z
N MET A 1 -37.78 -3.77 53.25
CA MET A 1 -37.69 -3.58 51.78
C MET A 1 -36.23 -3.29 51.47
N PHE A 2 -35.48 -4.27 50.97
CA PHE A 2 -34.07 -4.11 50.65
C PHE A 2 -33.96 -3.63 49.20
N ALA A 3 -33.45 -2.42 48.99
CA ALA A 3 -33.16 -1.88 47.68
C ALA A 3 -31.83 -2.45 47.19
N THR A 4 -31.89 -3.35 46.20
CA THR A 4 -30.73 -3.83 45.46
C THR A 4 -30.29 -2.74 44.46
N ALA A 5 -29.15 -2.11 44.73
CA ALA A 5 -28.49 -1.24 43.78
C ALA A 5 -27.85 -2.09 42.67
N ALA A 6 -28.39 -1.99 41.45
CA ALA A 6 -27.79 -2.59 40.26
C ALA A 6 -26.59 -1.74 39.83
N LEU A 7 -25.38 -2.28 39.97
CA LEU A 7 -24.15 -1.68 39.48
C LEU A 7 -24.01 -2.03 37.99
N THR A 8 -24.39 -1.13 37.09
CA THR A 8 -24.09 -1.25 35.66
C THR A 8 -22.61 -1.02 35.42
N ALA A 9 -21.86 -2.09 35.14
CA ALA A 9 -20.48 -2.02 34.68
C ALA A 9 -20.46 -1.56 33.22
N LEU A 10 -20.03 -0.32 32.98
CA LEU A 10 -19.77 0.20 31.65
C LEU A 10 -18.44 -0.38 31.16
N ALA A 11 -18.49 -1.35 30.23
CA ALA A 11 -17.29 -1.90 29.61
C ALA A 11 -16.65 -0.82 28.72
N LEU A 12 -15.56 -0.22 29.18
CA LEU A 12 -14.68 0.60 28.37
C LEU A 12 -13.93 -0.32 27.40
N ALA A 13 -14.35 -0.35 26.14
CA ALA A 13 -13.55 -0.93 25.07
C ALA A 13 -12.31 -0.05 24.88
N VAL A 14 -11.17 -0.50 25.37
CA VAL A 14 -9.89 0.15 25.10
C VAL A 14 -9.55 -0.12 23.64
N SER A 15 -9.69 0.88 22.78
CA SER A 15 -9.19 0.81 21.41
C SER A 15 -7.66 0.73 21.48
N GLN A 16 -7.10 -0.43 21.13
CA GLN A 16 -5.66 -0.54 20.94
C GLN A 16 -5.31 0.20 19.64
N VAL A 17 -4.73 1.39 19.78
CA VAL A 17 -4.14 2.10 18.64
C VAL A 17 -2.83 1.38 18.33
N ALA A 18 -2.81 0.59 17.26
CA ALA A 18 -1.55 0.08 16.75
C ALA A 18 -0.69 1.27 16.31
N ALA A 19 0.56 1.33 16.79
CA ALA A 19 1.44 2.45 16.47
C ALA A 19 1.84 2.49 14.99
N HIS A 20 1.57 1.43 14.23
CA HIS A 20 1.98 1.18 12.84
C HIS A 20 0.93 0.27 12.15
N GLY A 21 1.10 -0.07 10.87
CA GLY A 21 0.28 -1.08 10.20
C GLY A 21 0.46 -1.22 8.70
N GLY A 22 -0.60 -1.61 8.00
CA GLY A 22 -0.58 -1.99 6.59
C GLY A 22 -1.99 -2.25 6.06
N VAL A 23 -2.09 -2.68 4.80
CA VAL A 23 -3.38 -3.03 4.19
C VAL A 23 -3.92 -4.32 4.79
N LEU A 24 -5.13 -4.26 5.34
CA LEU A 24 -5.83 -5.40 5.96
C LEU A 24 -6.85 -6.05 5.03
N GLU A 25 -7.49 -5.28 4.16
CA GLU A 25 -8.60 -5.74 3.31
C GLU A 25 -8.66 -4.94 2.01
N TYR A 26 -9.37 -5.50 1.03
CA TYR A 26 -9.64 -4.84 -0.23
C TYR A 26 -11.13 -4.90 -0.58
N GLN A 27 -11.64 -3.85 -1.22
CA GLN A 27 -12.86 -3.92 -2.01
C GLN A 27 -12.51 -3.69 -3.48
N ILE A 28 -12.72 -4.70 -4.31
CA ILE A 28 -12.36 -4.70 -5.73
C ILE A 28 -13.62 -4.95 -6.54
N ASN A 29 -14.00 -3.98 -7.37
CA ASN A 29 -15.23 -4.06 -8.18
C ASN A 29 -16.50 -4.41 -7.37
N GLY A 30 -16.56 -3.95 -6.12
CA GLY A 30 -17.67 -4.20 -5.18
C GLY A 30 -17.58 -5.51 -4.38
N GLU A 31 -16.60 -6.37 -4.66
CA GLU A 31 -16.36 -7.60 -3.90
C GLU A 31 -15.31 -7.39 -2.80
N TRP A 32 -15.53 -8.03 -1.65
CA TRP A 32 -14.64 -7.95 -0.49
C TRP A 32 -13.61 -9.08 -0.49
N TYR A 33 -12.37 -8.73 -0.14
CA TYR A 33 -11.26 -9.65 -0.01
C TYR A 33 -10.53 -9.39 1.30
N GLU A 34 -10.55 -10.37 2.22
CA GLU A 34 -9.70 -10.33 3.42
C GLU A 34 -8.23 -10.42 3.02
N GLY A 35 -7.40 -9.56 3.59
CA GLY A 35 -5.94 -9.62 3.48
C GLY A 35 -5.32 -10.71 4.34
N PHE A 36 -4.00 -10.81 4.26
CA PHE A 36 -3.19 -11.62 5.15
C PHE A 36 -3.17 -11.02 6.56
N LYS A 37 -3.22 -11.87 7.59
CA LYS A 37 -3.23 -11.47 9.00
C LYS A 37 -1.80 -11.53 9.54
N ALA A 38 -1.12 -10.38 9.54
CA ALA A 38 0.23 -10.23 10.12
C ALA A 38 0.30 -10.74 11.57
N TYR A 39 1.50 -11.09 12.03
CA TYR A 39 1.81 -11.73 13.32
C TYR A 39 1.29 -13.16 13.52
N ASN A 40 0.30 -13.62 12.74
CA ASN A 40 -0.16 -15.00 12.77
C ASN A 40 0.67 -15.88 11.84
N THR A 41 0.70 -17.19 12.10
CA THR A 41 1.30 -18.14 11.16
C THR A 41 0.59 -18.08 9.78
N PRO A 42 1.33 -18.19 8.67
CA PRO A 42 0.70 -18.26 7.34
C PRO A 42 -0.07 -19.58 7.11
N VAL A 43 0.19 -20.62 7.89
CA VAL A 43 -0.45 -21.93 7.73
C VAL A 43 -1.97 -21.82 7.92
N GLY A 44 -2.71 -22.17 6.87
CA GLY A 44 -4.18 -22.14 6.87
C GLY A 44 -4.79 -20.79 6.49
N GLN A 45 -3.98 -19.74 6.28
CA GLN A 45 -4.47 -18.49 5.72
C GLN A 45 -4.68 -18.63 4.21
N SER A 46 -5.68 -17.92 3.69
CA SER A 46 -5.93 -17.81 2.26
C SER A 46 -6.35 -16.39 1.94
N SER A 47 -5.70 -15.77 0.96
CA SER A 47 -5.91 -14.38 0.61
C SER A 47 -5.39 -14.09 -0.80
N ILE A 48 -5.89 -13.01 -1.40
CA ILE A 48 -5.27 -12.43 -2.60
C ILE A 48 -3.96 -11.72 -2.27
N GLN A 49 -3.75 -11.34 -1.01
CA GLN A 49 -2.57 -10.64 -0.54
C GLN A 49 -1.38 -11.59 -0.34
N ARG A 50 -0.16 -11.11 -0.60
CA ARG A 50 1.07 -11.79 -0.20
C ARG A 50 1.25 -11.71 1.32
N GLU A 51 2.01 -12.66 1.86
CA GLU A 51 2.40 -12.68 3.27
C GLU A 51 3.18 -11.42 3.66
N TRP A 52 2.83 -10.85 4.80
CA TRP A 52 3.54 -9.74 5.45
C TRP A 52 3.47 -9.95 6.97
N ASP A 53 4.63 -10.00 7.63
CA ASP A 53 4.71 -10.64 8.95
C ASP A 53 4.52 -9.68 10.12
N THR A 54 4.69 -8.38 9.90
CA THR A 54 4.70 -7.36 10.95
C THR A 54 4.23 -6.01 10.42
N TYR A 55 3.77 -5.16 11.32
CA TYR A 55 3.44 -3.75 11.04
C TYR A 55 4.68 -2.86 10.97
N ASN A 56 5.89 -3.38 11.21
CA ASN A 56 7.11 -2.59 11.16
C ASN A 56 7.40 -2.11 9.73
N PRO A 57 7.99 -0.92 9.56
CA PRO A 57 8.36 -0.44 8.24
C PRO A 57 9.60 -1.16 7.74
N ILE A 58 9.73 -1.19 6.42
CA ILE A 58 11.04 -1.29 5.77
C ILE A 58 11.66 0.11 5.79
N THR A 59 12.91 0.25 6.24
CA THR A 59 13.57 1.58 6.35
C THR A 59 14.71 1.77 5.35
N ASP A 60 15.19 0.69 4.74
CA ASP A 60 16.19 0.74 3.67
C ASP A 60 15.48 0.77 2.30
N PRO A 61 15.63 1.83 1.48
CA PRO A 61 15.04 1.90 0.13
C PRO A 61 15.63 0.86 -0.84
N THR A 62 16.67 0.13 -0.43
CA THR A 62 17.31 -0.94 -1.19
C THR A 62 17.05 -2.34 -0.64
N ASP A 63 16.16 -2.48 0.36
CA ASP A 63 15.80 -3.77 0.95
C ASP A 63 15.25 -4.75 -0.10
N SER A 64 15.71 -6.00 -0.04
CA SER A 64 15.28 -7.07 -0.95
C SER A 64 13.79 -7.39 -0.90
N PHE A 65 13.10 -7.05 0.19
CA PHE A 65 11.67 -7.29 0.42
C PHE A 65 10.79 -6.07 0.10
N LEU A 66 11.38 -4.95 -0.36
CA LEU A 66 10.64 -3.70 -0.59
C LEU A 66 9.50 -3.81 -1.62
N ALA A 67 9.52 -4.84 -2.47
CA ALA A 67 8.42 -5.10 -3.40
C ALA A 67 7.10 -5.38 -2.68
N CYS A 68 7.06 -6.32 -1.73
CA CYS A 68 5.82 -6.87 -1.17
C CYS A 68 5.89 -7.18 0.34
N ASN A 69 6.68 -6.40 1.08
CA ASN A 69 6.96 -6.60 2.51
C ASN A 69 7.78 -7.86 2.81
N ASN A 70 8.16 -8.01 4.08
CA ASN A 70 8.92 -9.13 4.61
C ASN A 70 7.97 -10.17 5.23
N ASN A 71 8.03 -11.45 4.85
CA ASN A 71 8.88 -12.03 3.80
C ASN A 71 8.30 -11.94 2.37
N GLY A 72 7.07 -11.43 2.19
CA GLY A 72 6.45 -11.25 0.87
C GLY A 72 6.11 -12.57 0.16
N ALA A 73 6.07 -13.68 0.89
CA ALA A 73 5.92 -15.02 0.36
C ALA A 73 4.54 -15.28 -0.23
N SER A 74 4.53 -16.25 -1.14
CA SER A 74 3.31 -16.86 -1.67
C SER A 74 2.71 -17.81 -0.64
N LEU A 75 1.39 -17.77 -0.47
CA LEU A 75 0.63 -18.70 0.38
C LEU A 75 0.44 -20.09 -0.27
N GLY A 76 1.09 -20.35 -1.41
CA GLY A 76 0.99 -21.61 -2.14
C GLY A 76 -0.45 -21.89 -2.58
N SER A 77 -1.01 -23.02 -2.15
CA SER A 77 -2.42 -23.37 -2.44
C SER A 77 -3.43 -22.44 -1.76
N GLY A 78 -3.03 -21.70 -0.72
CA GLY A 78 -3.85 -20.67 -0.10
C GLY A 78 -3.84 -19.34 -0.85
N GLN A 79 -2.95 -19.14 -1.82
CA GLN A 79 -2.86 -17.89 -2.57
C GLN A 79 -4.02 -17.78 -3.56
N GLN A 80 -4.77 -16.69 -3.46
CA GLN A 80 -5.89 -16.38 -4.34
C GLN A 80 -5.54 -15.24 -5.29
N SER A 81 -6.43 -14.95 -6.24
CA SER A 81 -6.37 -13.75 -7.08
C SER A 81 -7.78 -13.19 -7.30
N ALA A 82 -7.92 -11.87 -7.30
CA ALA A 82 -9.19 -11.22 -7.61
C ALA A 82 -9.33 -11.03 -9.12
N THR A 83 -10.41 -11.53 -9.72
CA THR A 83 -10.68 -11.32 -11.16
C THR A 83 -11.43 -10.02 -11.35
N VAL A 84 -10.89 -9.10 -12.16
CA VAL A 84 -11.41 -7.74 -12.25
C VAL A 84 -11.23 -7.15 -13.66
N PRO A 85 -12.22 -6.43 -14.21
CA PRO A 85 -12.03 -5.68 -15.46
C PRO A 85 -11.02 -4.53 -15.30
N ALA A 86 -10.22 -4.28 -16.35
CA ALA A 86 -9.50 -3.00 -16.46
C ALA A 86 -10.51 -1.83 -16.38
N GLY A 87 -10.12 -0.74 -15.72
CA GLY A 87 -11.02 0.40 -15.44
C GLY A 87 -11.81 0.29 -14.15
N SER A 88 -11.80 -0.86 -13.46
CA SER A 88 -12.47 -1.00 -12.16
C SER A 88 -11.75 -0.25 -11.06
N LYS A 89 -12.55 0.20 -10.07
CA LYS A 89 -12.04 0.76 -8.82
C LYS A 89 -11.55 -0.33 -7.89
N VAL A 90 -10.47 -0.02 -7.17
CA VAL A 90 -9.93 -0.81 -6.07
C VAL A 90 -9.82 0.10 -4.86
N ILE A 91 -10.32 -0.37 -3.72
CA ILE A 91 -10.17 0.28 -2.42
C ILE A 91 -9.31 -0.62 -1.56
N ALA A 92 -8.21 -0.10 -1.04
CA ALA A 92 -7.45 -0.74 0.02
C ALA A 92 -7.87 -0.15 1.38
N TYR A 93 -7.98 -1.02 2.38
CA TYR A 93 -8.36 -0.66 3.75
C TYR A 93 -7.17 -0.91 4.67
N TRP A 94 -6.69 0.13 5.31
CA TRP A 94 -5.65 0.05 6.31
C TRP A 94 -6.28 -0.12 7.70
N ASN A 95 -5.46 -0.55 8.66
CA ASN A 95 -5.79 -0.36 10.08
C ASN A 95 -5.94 1.15 10.41
N GLN A 96 -6.26 1.47 11.66
CA GLN A 96 -6.20 2.85 12.15
C GLN A 96 -4.79 3.41 11.97
N TRP A 97 -4.58 4.14 10.87
CA TRP A 97 -3.25 4.54 10.42
C TRP A 97 -2.77 5.75 11.25
N PRO A 98 -1.57 5.69 11.86
CA PRO A 98 -1.16 6.69 12.85
C PRO A 98 -0.27 7.80 12.27
N HIS A 99 0.13 7.71 11.00
CA HIS A 99 1.09 8.64 10.41
C HIS A 99 0.43 9.50 9.34
N SER A 100 0.28 10.79 9.56
CA SER A 100 -0.40 11.68 8.61
C SER A 100 0.54 12.34 7.59
N ILE A 101 1.86 12.12 7.67
CA ILE A 101 2.87 12.83 6.87
C ILE A 101 3.58 11.88 5.92
N GLY A 102 3.31 12.06 4.63
CA GLY A 102 3.98 11.33 3.54
C GLY A 102 3.06 11.01 2.37
N PRO A 103 3.62 10.55 1.24
CA PRO A 103 2.85 10.17 0.08
C PRO A 103 2.15 8.82 0.23
N VAL A 104 1.16 8.61 -0.63
CA VAL A 104 0.55 7.32 -0.95
C VAL A 104 0.88 7.01 -2.41
N MET A 105 1.27 5.78 -2.71
CA MET A 105 1.59 5.35 -4.07
C MET A 105 0.98 3.99 -4.35
N VAL A 106 0.49 3.79 -5.57
CA VAL A 106 -0.05 2.52 -6.02
C VAL A 106 0.62 2.10 -7.32
N TYR A 107 1.07 0.86 -7.36
CA TYR A 107 1.82 0.27 -8.46
C TYR A 107 1.15 -1.01 -8.94
N MET A 108 1.43 -1.38 -10.17
CA MET A 108 1.13 -2.69 -10.71
C MET A 108 2.35 -3.30 -11.38
N ALA A 109 2.37 -4.62 -11.51
CA ALA A 109 3.37 -5.34 -12.30
C ALA A 109 2.75 -6.57 -12.95
N ASN A 110 3.01 -6.77 -14.25
CA ASN A 110 2.60 -7.99 -14.93
C ASN A 110 3.46 -9.16 -14.42
N CYS A 111 2.82 -10.25 -14.01
CA CYS A 111 3.48 -11.44 -13.49
C CYS A 111 4.19 -12.25 -14.58
N ASN A 112 3.91 -11.98 -15.86
CA ASN A 112 4.39 -12.71 -17.04
C ASN A 112 4.14 -14.23 -16.94
N GLY A 113 3.02 -14.60 -16.30
CA GLY A 113 2.73 -15.96 -15.89
C GLY A 113 1.82 -15.97 -14.67
N ASP A 114 1.94 -16.99 -13.84
CA ASP A 114 1.19 -17.11 -12.59
C ASP A 114 1.84 -16.26 -11.47
N CYS A 115 1.10 -15.27 -10.96
CA CYS A 115 1.55 -14.43 -9.85
C CYS A 115 1.90 -15.22 -8.58
N THR A 116 1.25 -16.36 -8.37
CA THR A 116 1.47 -17.23 -7.19
C THR A 116 2.90 -17.76 -7.14
N THR A 117 3.54 -17.93 -8.30
CA THR A 117 4.93 -18.43 -8.42
C THR A 117 5.93 -17.35 -8.79
N ALA A 118 5.46 -16.15 -9.15
CA ALA A 118 6.33 -15.05 -9.55
C ALA A 118 7.11 -14.48 -8.35
N THR A 119 8.35 -14.06 -8.59
CA THR A 119 9.17 -13.35 -7.60
C THR A 119 8.93 -11.84 -7.72
N PRO A 120 8.30 -11.17 -6.75
CA PRO A 120 7.89 -9.77 -6.92
C PRO A 120 9.05 -8.80 -7.20
N SER A 121 10.22 -9.04 -6.61
CA SER A 121 11.42 -8.22 -6.83
C SER A 121 12.03 -8.36 -8.23
N SER A 122 11.70 -9.41 -8.97
CA SER A 122 12.15 -9.57 -10.36
C SER A 122 11.23 -8.93 -11.39
N LEU A 123 10.04 -8.47 -10.99
CA LEU A 123 9.04 -7.91 -11.89
C LEU A 123 9.35 -6.46 -12.29
N ASN A 124 8.72 -6.01 -13.38
CA ASN A 124 8.77 -4.61 -13.81
C ASN A 124 7.50 -3.91 -13.31
N TRP A 125 7.68 -3.00 -12.36
CA TRP A 125 6.60 -2.26 -11.72
C TRP A 125 6.36 -0.94 -12.44
N PHE A 126 5.10 -0.55 -12.56
CA PHE A 126 4.68 0.76 -13.04
C PHE A 126 3.70 1.38 -12.07
N LYS A 127 3.78 2.69 -11.90
CA LYS A 127 2.91 3.44 -10.99
C LYS A 127 1.58 3.74 -11.68
N ILE A 128 0.45 3.50 -11.03
CA ILE A 128 -0.89 3.79 -11.56
C ILE A 128 -1.57 4.95 -10.83
N ASP A 129 -1.11 5.27 -9.62
CA ASP A 129 -1.67 6.35 -8.81
C ASP A 129 -0.65 6.84 -7.77
N GLN A 130 -0.74 8.12 -7.42
CA GLN A 130 -0.01 8.70 -6.31
C GLN A 130 -0.66 10.00 -5.82
N ALA A 131 -0.44 10.29 -4.55
CA ALA A 131 -0.62 11.61 -3.99
C ALA A 131 0.48 11.88 -2.96
N GLY A 132 0.90 13.15 -2.85
CA GLY A 132 2.00 13.58 -1.99
C GLY A 132 1.56 14.69 -1.06
N LEU A 133 2.24 15.83 -1.13
CA LEU A 133 1.81 17.08 -0.49
C LEU A 133 0.64 17.68 -1.28
N LEU A 134 -0.52 17.82 -0.63
CA LEU A 134 -1.77 18.30 -1.25
C LEU A 134 -1.91 19.83 -1.12
N SER A 135 -1.51 20.39 0.03
CA SER A 135 -1.52 21.83 0.28
C SER A 135 -0.63 22.18 1.48
N GLY A 136 -0.27 23.46 1.62
CA GLY A 136 0.62 23.93 2.69
C GLY A 136 2.10 23.67 2.39
N SER A 137 2.96 23.95 3.37
CA SER A 137 4.39 23.65 3.28
C SER A 137 4.65 22.17 3.57
N VAL A 138 5.84 21.67 3.25
CA VAL A 138 6.27 20.30 3.60
C VAL A 138 6.18 20.06 5.11
N ALA A 139 6.53 21.06 5.93
CA ALA A 139 6.51 20.97 7.39
C ALA A 139 5.10 20.92 8.00
N ASP A 140 4.15 21.72 7.48
CA ASP A 140 2.84 21.96 8.10
C ASP A 140 1.65 21.72 7.16
N GLY A 141 1.88 20.95 6.09
CA GLY A 141 0.92 20.73 5.01
C GLY A 141 -0.06 19.59 5.24
N GLN A 142 -1.07 19.53 4.38
CA GLN A 142 -1.93 18.37 4.24
C GLN A 142 -1.29 17.38 3.27
N TRP A 143 -1.10 16.15 3.72
CA TRP A 143 -0.48 15.07 2.95
C TRP A 143 -1.51 13.99 2.61
N ALA A 144 -1.20 13.22 1.57
CA ALA A 144 -2.02 12.10 1.12
C ALA A 144 -2.31 11.06 2.22
N GLN A 145 -1.35 10.77 3.11
CA GLN A 145 -1.63 9.89 4.25
C GLN A 145 -2.64 10.49 5.25
N GLY A 146 -2.64 11.81 5.43
CA GLY A 146 -3.68 12.50 6.20
C GLY A 146 -5.06 12.39 5.55
N GLU A 147 -5.13 12.51 4.22
CA GLU A 147 -6.38 12.29 3.46
C GLU A 147 -6.85 10.83 3.56
N LEU A 148 -5.94 9.86 3.48
CA LEU A 148 -6.23 8.43 3.69
C LEU A 148 -6.87 8.19 5.06
N ILE A 149 -6.30 8.75 6.13
CA ILE A 149 -6.84 8.66 7.50
C ILE A 149 -8.25 9.25 7.55
N ALA A 150 -8.43 10.46 7.00
CA ALA A 150 -9.72 11.15 6.98
C ALA A 150 -10.78 10.37 6.18
N ASN A 151 -10.36 9.65 5.14
CA ASN A 151 -11.21 8.78 4.33
C ASN A 151 -11.36 7.38 4.94
N ASN A 152 -11.55 7.31 6.25
CA ASN A 152 -11.77 6.07 7.00
C ASN A 152 -10.62 5.04 6.88
N ASN A 153 -9.37 5.51 6.80
CA ASN A 153 -8.18 4.69 6.56
C ASN A 153 -8.24 3.91 5.24
N THR A 154 -8.71 4.57 4.17
CA THR A 154 -8.83 3.93 2.85
C THR A 154 -8.22 4.77 1.75
N TRP A 155 -7.74 4.08 0.72
CA TRP A 155 -7.26 4.68 -0.52
C TRP A 155 -7.97 4.01 -1.68
N THR A 156 -8.59 4.81 -2.55
CA THR A 156 -9.28 4.33 -3.74
C THR A 156 -8.46 4.68 -4.97
N THR A 157 -8.12 3.67 -5.77
CA THR A 157 -7.47 3.83 -7.07
C THR A 157 -8.33 3.23 -8.18
N THR A 158 -7.99 3.51 -9.43
CA THR A 158 -8.65 2.93 -10.62
C THR A 158 -7.61 2.23 -11.48
N ILE A 159 -7.84 0.97 -11.80
CA ILE A 159 -6.99 0.22 -12.73
C ILE A 159 -7.05 0.91 -14.11
N PRO A 160 -5.93 1.22 -14.78
CA PRO A 160 -5.96 1.87 -16.10
C PRO A 160 -6.85 1.11 -17.09
N ALA A 161 -7.82 1.78 -17.69
CA ALA A 161 -8.86 1.14 -18.51
C ALA A 161 -8.33 0.50 -19.80
N SER A 162 -7.22 1.02 -20.34
CA SER A 162 -6.55 0.50 -21.53
C SER A 162 -5.59 -0.65 -21.22
N LEU A 163 -5.35 -0.98 -19.94
CA LEU A 163 -4.41 -2.02 -19.53
C LEU A 163 -4.77 -3.36 -20.17
N LYS A 164 -3.77 -3.98 -20.77
CA LYS A 164 -3.90 -5.31 -21.36
C LYS A 164 -4.32 -6.36 -20.31
N PRO A 165 -5.25 -7.28 -20.64
CA PRO A 165 -5.60 -8.40 -19.80
C PRO A 165 -4.41 -9.29 -19.43
N GLY A 166 -4.42 -9.87 -18.24
CA GLY A 166 -3.36 -10.75 -17.75
C GLY A 166 -3.33 -10.85 -16.23
N ASN A 167 -2.28 -11.48 -15.70
CA ASN A 167 -2.10 -11.64 -14.26
C ASN A 167 -1.15 -10.55 -13.75
N TYR A 168 -1.58 -9.82 -12.72
CA TYR A 168 -0.86 -8.67 -12.21
C TYR A 168 -0.76 -8.71 -10.69
N PHE A 169 0.34 -8.18 -10.16
CA PHE A 169 0.34 -7.65 -8.80
C PHE A 169 -0.23 -6.24 -8.77
N LEU A 170 -0.93 -5.92 -7.69
CA LEU A 170 -1.27 -4.58 -7.24
C LEU A 170 -0.54 -4.32 -5.92
N ARG A 171 0.32 -3.31 -5.89
CA ARG A 171 1.12 -2.92 -4.73
C ARG A 171 0.68 -1.56 -4.24
N HIS A 172 0.17 -1.48 -3.00
CA HIS A 172 -0.03 -0.21 -2.32
C HIS A 172 1.15 0.07 -1.43
N GLU A 173 1.53 1.35 -1.31
CA GLU A 173 2.62 1.76 -0.45
C GLU A 173 2.33 3.09 0.24
N LEU A 174 2.54 3.11 1.55
CA LEU A 174 2.70 4.34 2.32
C LEU A 174 4.19 4.56 2.57
N LEU A 175 4.68 5.78 2.33
CA LEU A 175 6.02 6.20 2.73
C LEU A 175 5.89 7.25 3.83
N ALA A 176 5.97 6.84 5.09
CA ALA A 176 5.94 7.78 6.20
C ALA A 176 7.31 8.46 6.34
N ILE A 177 7.30 9.79 6.42
CA ILE A 177 8.50 10.64 6.47
C ILE A 177 8.51 11.57 7.70
N HIS A 178 7.73 11.21 8.73
CA HIS A 178 7.65 11.96 9.98
C HIS A 178 8.94 11.87 10.82
N THR A 179 9.80 10.88 10.58
CA THR A 179 11.11 10.77 11.24
C THR A 179 12.18 11.35 10.32
N PRO A 180 12.90 12.41 10.72
CA PRO A 180 13.90 13.05 9.87
C PRO A 180 14.93 12.06 9.34
N ASN A 181 15.14 12.09 8.02
CA ASN A 181 16.17 11.31 7.30
C ASN A 181 16.05 9.78 7.47
N GLN A 182 14.90 9.29 7.94
CA GLN A 182 14.62 7.88 8.14
C GLN A 182 13.28 7.54 7.48
N PRO A 183 13.28 7.23 6.16
CA PRO A 183 12.06 6.84 5.47
C PRO A 183 11.50 5.55 6.05
N GLN A 184 10.17 5.43 6.06
CA GLN A 184 9.47 4.25 6.52
C GLN A 184 8.48 3.81 5.44
N PHE A 185 8.82 2.72 4.75
CA PHE A 185 8.05 2.14 3.65
C PHE A 185 7.14 1.03 4.19
N TYR A 186 5.86 1.06 3.79
CA TYR A 186 4.84 0.07 4.14
C TYR A 186 4.17 -0.44 2.86
N PRO A 187 4.79 -1.42 2.17
CA PRO A 187 4.25 -1.96 0.93
C PRO A 187 3.48 -3.27 1.15
N GLU A 188 2.25 -3.36 0.61
CA GLU A 188 1.51 -4.63 0.55
C GLU A 188 1.06 -4.95 -0.88
N CYS A 189 1.11 -6.24 -1.24
CA CYS A 189 0.81 -6.72 -2.59
C CYS A 189 -0.40 -7.65 -2.62
N ALA A 190 -1.29 -7.45 -3.59
CA ALA A 190 -2.40 -8.36 -3.92
C ALA A 190 -2.28 -8.88 -5.36
N GLN A 191 -2.79 -10.10 -5.61
CA GLN A 191 -2.82 -10.70 -6.95
C GLN A 191 -4.17 -10.44 -7.64
N LEU A 192 -4.10 -10.01 -8.90
CA LEU A 192 -5.24 -9.73 -9.74
C LEU A 192 -5.17 -10.52 -11.05
N ILE A 193 -6.34 -10.89 -11.56
CA ILE A 193 -6.53 -11.34 -12.94
C ILE A 193 -7.31 -10.23 -13.67
N ILE A 194 -6.60 -9.44 -14.47
CA ILE A 194 -7.15 -8.35 -15.25
C ILE A 194 -7.86 -8.90 -16.49
N THR A 195 -9.11 -8.51 -16.68
CA THR A 195 -9.94 -8.86 -17.83
C THR A 195 -10.29 -7.62 -18.66
N GLY A 196 -10.88 -7.82 -19.84
CA GLY A 196 -11.31 -6.75 -20.74
C GLY A 196 -10.67 -6.88 -22.13
N SER A 197 -10.62 -5.77 -22.86
CA SER A 197 -10.08 -5.71 -24.23
C SER A 197 -8.99 -4.65 -24.41
N GLY A 198 -8.43 -4.15 -23.31
CA GLY A 198 -7.28 -3.25 -23.34
C GLY A 198 -6.09 -3.90 -24.04
N SER A 199 -5.19 -3.08 -24.57
CA SER A 199 -3.98 -3.52 -25.26
C SER A 199 -2.74 -2.71 -24.89
N ALA A 200 -2.88 -1.72 -24.03
CA ALA A 200 -1.79 -0.86 -23.62
C ALA A 200 -0.95 -1.54 -22.53
N GLU A 201 0.36 -1.37 -22.64
CA GLU A 201 1.35 -1.80 -21.65
C GLU A 201 2.33 -0.64 -21.42
N PRO A 202 2.72 -0.37 -20.16
CA PRO A 202 3.75 0.61 -19.87
C PRO A 202 5.11 0.14 -20.39
N SER A 203 5.95 1.08 -20.81
CA SER A 203 7.30 0.80 -21.32
C SER A 203 8.28 1.89 -20.90
N GLY A 204 9.58 1.63 -21.10
CA GLY A 204 10.64 2.61 -20.87
C GLY A 204 10.64 3.15 -19.42
N SER A 205 10.59 4.47 -19.29
CA SER A 205 10.71 5.19 -18.01
C SER A 205 9.55 4.97 -17.02
N TYR A 206 8.47 4.31 -17.44
CA TYR A 206 7.39 3.93 -16.52
C TYR A 206 7.70 2.66 -15.73
N LEU A 207 8.70 1.88 -16.15
CA LEU A 207 9.04 0.58 -15.56
C LEU A 207 10.24 0.69 -14.61
N VAL A 208 10.08 0.19 -13.39
CA VAL A 208 11.12 0.17 -12.35
C VAL A 208 11.16 -1.18 -11.61
N LYS A 209 12.16 -1.35 -10.74
CA LYS A 209 12.32 -2.52 -9.86
C LYS A 209 12.15 -2.12 -8.39
N PHE A 210 11.70 -3.06 -7.57
CA PHE A 210 11.73 -2.93 -6.11
C PHE A 210 12.52 -4.11 -5.51
N PRO A 211 13.70 -3.87 -4.90
CA PRO A 211 14.40 -2.58 -4.78
C PRO A 211 14.95 -2.06 -6.13
N GLY A 212 15.28 -0.76 -6.17
CA GLY A 212 15.92 -0.10 -7.33
C GLY A 212 15.24 1.20 -7.79
N ALA A 213 13.94 1.35 -7.55
CA ALA A 213 13.21 2.58 -7.89
C ALA A 213 13.52 3.75 -6.93
N TYR A 214 13.98 3.43 -5.71
CA TYR A 214 14.21 4.38 -4.63
C TYR A 214 15.65 4.35 -4.17
N SER A 215 16.12 5.47 -3.64
CA SER A 215 17.45 5.62 -3.06
C SER A 215 17.45 6.68 -1.95
N MET A 216 18.44 6.62 -1.06
CA MET A 216 18.66 7.68 -0.05
C MET A 216 19.15 9.01 -0.66
N SER A 217 19.42 9.07 -1.97
CA SER A 217 19.68 10.33 -2.69
C SER A 217 18.41 10.98 -3.23
N ASP A 218 17.27 10.28 -3.21
CA ASP A 218 16.01 10.88 -3.66
C ASP A 218 15.54 11.90 -2.62
N PRO A 219 15.23 13.14 -3.04
CA PRO A 219 14.85 14.21 -2.10
C PRO A 219 13.53 13.93 -1.37
N GLY A 220 12.68 13.07 -1.93
CA GLY A 220 11.44 12.63 -1.27
C GLY A 220 11.64 11.51 -0.25
N VAL A 221 12.78 10.81 -0.28
CA VAL A 221 13.09 9.68 0.60
C VAL A 221 13.93 10.12 1.79
N ASN A 222 15.04 10.81 1.53
CA ASN A 222 15.94 11.30 2.58
C ASN A 222 15.64 12.76 2.89
N ILE A 223 14.63 12.98 3.73
CA ILE A 223 14.09 14.32 4.02
C ILE A 223 13.95 14.55 5.51
N ASN A 224 14.24 15.77 5.96
CA ASN A 224 13.81 16.27 7.26
C ASN A 224 12.62 17.21 7.04
N VAL A 225 11.39 16.69 7.10
CA VAL A 225 10.19 17.48 6.77
C VAL A 225 10.05 18.75 7.61
N TYR A 226 10.52 18.73 8.86
CA TYR A 226 10.38 19.85 9.79
C TYR A 226 11.34 21.02 9.51
N SER A 227 12.41 20.81 8.74
CA SER A 227 13.28 21.92 8.29
C SER A 227 12.74 22.64 7.05
N GLU A 228 11.80 22.02 6.34
CA GLU A 228 11.28 22.50 5.06
C GLU A 228 10.05 23.42 5.21
N THR A 229 10.18 24.46 6.03
CA THR A 229 9.05 25.34 6.43
C THR A 229 8.53 26.24 5.30
N THR A 230 9.33 26.47 4.25
CA THR A 230 9.01 27.34 3.10
C THR A 230 9.00 26.61 1.76
N VAL A 231 9.09 25.27 1.80
CA VAL A 231 8.97 24.43 0.61
C VAL A 231 7.52 23.99 0.47
N TYR A 232 6.91 24.26 -0.68
CA TYR A 232 5.48 24.01 -0.94
C TYR A 232 5.25 22.92 -1.99
N ASN A 233 6.30 22.19 -2.35
CA ASN A 233 6.25 21.05 -3.26
C ASN A 233 7.02 19.87 -2.68
N TYR A 234 6.62 18.66 -3.05
CA TYR A 234 7.30 17.44 -2.68
C TYR A 234 7.41 16.54 -3.91
N THR A 235 8.64 16.16 -4.25
CA THR A 235 8.89 15.22 -5.35
C THR A 235 8.67 13.80 -4.84
N ILE A 236 7.54 13.21 -5.22
CA ILE A 236 7.21 11.82 -4.90
C ILE A 236 8.23 10.88 -5.57
N PRO A 237 8.84 9.92 -4.84
CA PRO A 237 9.85 9.04 -5.40
C PRO A 237 9.28 8.04 -6.42
N GLY A 238 10.17 7.45 -7.23
CA GLY A 238 9.82 6.48 -8.27
C GLY A 238 9.40 7.11 -9.61
N PRO A 239 8.87 6.29 -10.55
CA PRO A 239 8.56 6.73 -11.90
C PRO A 239 7.32 7.62 -11.94
N ALA A 240 7.05 8.22 -13.11
CA ALA A 240 5.80 8.91 -13.38
C ALA A 240 4.61 7.93 -13.35
N VAL A 241 3.41 8.47 -13.09
CA VAL A 241 2.16 7.70 -13.17
C VAL A 241 1.84 7.35 -14.62
N TRP A 242 1.59 6.08 -14.89
CA TRP A 242 1.09 5.56 -16.16
C TRP A 242 -0.44 5.44 -16.07
N GLN A 243 -1.16 6.21 -16.89
CA GLN A 243 -2.63 6.29 -16.85
C GLN A 243 -3.34 5.41 -17.88
N GLY A 244 -2.57 4.69 -18.71
CA GLY A 244 -3.11 3.88 -19.80
C GLY A 244 -2.80 4.40 -21.20
#